data_AF-A0A842G388-F1
#
_entry.id   AF-A0A842G388-F1
#
_cell.length_a   1.000
_cell.length_b   1.000
_cell.length_c   1.000
_cell.angle_alpha   90.00
_cell.angle_beta   90.00
_cell.angle_gamma   90.00
#
_symmetry.space_group_name_H-M   'P 1'
#
loop_
_entity.id
_entity.type
_entity.pdbx_description
1 polymer ?
#
loop_
_entity_poly.entity_id
_entity_poly.type
_entity_poly.pdbx_seq_one_letter_code
_entity_poly.pdbx_strand_id
1 'polypeptide(L)'
;MYGTKLNVELESQKALEAFLQAHNRDFVEMEEKWNQLVYNCRNFEIKASLQNLAHTGKFTANCLKDEMEEKINRFLYIYFKNKPHSYSEEVKMVCKEFVKINVFRKIDVIYR
;
A
#
# COMPACT_ATOMS: atom_id res chain seq x y z
N MET A 1 21.36 11.44 -22.19
CA MET A 1 20.90 10.43 -21.21
C MET A 1 19.92 10.98 -20.16
N TYR A 2 19.13 12.03 -20.46
CA TYR A 2 18.11 12.55 -19.52
C TYR A 2 16.68 12.02 -19.76
N GLY A 3 16.41 11.45 -20.94
CA GLY A 3 15.08 10.93 -21.29
C GLY A 3 14.67 9.63 -20.59
N THR A 4 15.63 8.83 -20.13
CA THR A 4 15.34 7.52 -19.51
C THR A 4 14.85 7.67 -18.07
N LYS A 5 15.50 8.51 -17.25
CA LYS A 5 15.12 8.71 -15.84
C LYS A 5 13.74 9.33 -15.66
N LEU A 6 13.43 10.36 -16.45
CA LEU A 6 12.11 11.02 -16.45
C LEU A 6 10.98 10.03 -16.82
N ASN A 7 11.28 9.06 -17.69
CA ASN A 7 10.32 8.04 -18.08
C ASN A 7 10.05 7.02 -16.95
N VAL A 8 11.08 6.65 -16.18
CA VAL A 8 10.92 5.71 -15.04
C VAL A 8 10.11 6.32 -13.90
N GLU A 9 10.37 7.58 -13.53
CA GLU A 9 9.62 8.26 -12.47
C GLU A 9 8.14 8.40 -12.84
N LEU A 10 7.86 8.84 -14.06
CA LEU A 10 6.50 8.97 -14.56
C LEU A 10 5.77 7.61 -14.60
N GLU A 11 6.43 6.56 -15.06
CA GLU A 11 5.84 5.23 -15.10
C GLU A 11 5.57 4.69 -13.69
N SER A 12 6.48 4.93 -12.74
CA SER A 12 6.32 4.55 -11.34
C SER A 12 5.10 5.24 -10.70
N GLN A 13 4.89 6.53 -11.01
CA GLN A 13 3.71 7.27 -10.57
C GLN A 13 2.41 6.71 -11.17
N LYS A 14 2.39 6.44 -12.49
CA LYS A 14 1.23 5.83 -13.14
C LYS A 14 0.89 4.45 -12.58
N ALA A 15 1.92 3.64 -12.28
CA ALA A 15 1.74 2.32 -11.68
C ALA A 15 1.15 2.44 -10.26
N LEU A 16 1.63 3.41 -9.47
CA LEU A 16 1.09 3.71 -8.15
C LEU A 16 -0.37 4.16 -8.22
N GLU A 17 -0.68 5.15 -9.07
CA GLU A 17 -2.04 5.67 -9.24
C GLU A 17 -3.02 4.56 -9.64
N ALA A 18 -2.63 3.74 -10.64
CA ALA A 18 -3.45 2.62 -11.08
C ALA A 18 -3.67 1.58 -9.96
N PHE A 19 -2.63 1.28 -9.17
CA PHE A 19 -2.74 0.37 -8.03
C PHE A 19 -3.69 0.90 -6.97
N LEU A 20 -3.51 2.17 -6.58
CA LEU A 20 -4.33 2.84 -5.57
C LEU A 20 -5.79 2.94 -5.99
N GLN A 21 -6.07 3.23 -7.27
CA GLN A 21 -7.44 3.24 -7.80
C GLN A 21 -8.07 1.85 -7.74
N ALA A 22 -7.35 0.81 -8.18
CA ALA A 22 -7.85 -0.56 -8.18
C ALA A 22 -8.16 -1.10 -6.77
N HIS A 23 -7.41 -0.64 -5.75
CA HIS A 23 -7.53 -1.10 -4.37
C HIS A 23 -8.09 -0.03 -3.43
N ASN A 24 -8.69 1.05 -3.95
CA ASN A 24 -9.15 2.16 -3.11
C ASN A 24 -10.16 1.69 -2.06
N ARG A 25 -11.07 0.80 -2.46
CA ARG A 25 -12.07 0.21 -1.56
C ARG A 25 -11.43 -0.58 -0.43
N ASP A 26 -10.39 -1.38 -0.72
CA ASP A 26 -9.66 -2.13 0.30
C ASP A 26 -9.07 -1.18 1.37
N PHE A 27 -8.47 -0.06 0.96
CA PHE A 27 -7.92 0.93 1.89
C PHE A 27 -8.99 1.62 2.73
N VAL A 28 -10.13 1.98 2.13
CA VAL A 28 -11.26 2.57 2.86
C VAL A 28 -11.80 1.59 3.91
N GLU A 29 -12.01 0.33 3.53
CA GLU A 29 -12.49 -0.70 4.45
C GLU A 29 -11.49 -0.98 5.59
N MET A 30 -10.18 -0.93 5.33
CA MET A 30 -9.14 -1.02 6.37
C MET A 30 -9.24 0.12 7.38
N GLU A 31 -9.35 1.35 6.88
CA GLU A 31 -9.45 2.57 7.70
C GLU A 31 -10.73 2.59 8.54
N GLU A 32 -11.88 2.25 7.95
CA GLU A 32 -13.15 2.16 8.67
C GLU A 32 -13.10 1.13 9.80
N LYS A 33 -12.60 -0.08 9.52
CA LYS A 33 -12.47 -1.14 10.54
C LYS A 33 -11.54 -0.73 11.68
N TRP A 34 -10.42 -0.09 11.36
CA TRP A 34 -9.48 0.39 12.37
C TRP A 34 -10.10 1.50 13.23
N ASN A 35 -10.72 2.50 12.61
CA ASN A 35 -11.39 3.59 13.32
C ASN A 35 -12.52 3.09 14.22
N GLN A 36 -13.28 2.09 13.77
CA GLN A 36 -14.32 1.45 14.58
C GLN A 36 -13.72 0.73 15.80
N LEU A 37 -12.61 0.01 15.64
CA LEU A 37 -11.92 -0.63 16.75
C LEU A 37 -11.41 0.40 17.77
N VAL A 38 -10.75 1.47 17.30
CA VAL A 38 -10.26 2.56 18.15
C VAL A 38 -11.42 3.24 18.88
N TYR A 39 -12.53 3.53 18.19
CA TYR A 39 -13.72 4.10 18.80
C TYR A 39 -14.27 3.18 19.90
N ASN A 40 -14.34 1.87 19.65
CA ASN A 40 -14.88 0.91 20.60
C ASN A 40 -14.01 0.81 21.87
N CYS A 41 -12.69 0.79 21.71
CA CYS A 41 -11.75 0.76 22.83
C CYS A 41 -11.72 2.07 23.63
N ARG A 42 -12.06 3.21 23.02
CA ARG A 42 -12.11 4.50 23.72
C ARG A 42 -13.41 4.72 24.50
N ASN A 43 -14.55 4.27 23.96
CA ASN A 43 -15.87 4.64 24.47
C ASN A 43 -16.60 3.53 25.23
N PHE A 44 -16.20 2.27 25.07
CA PHE A 44 -16.77 1.14 25.83
C PHE A 44 -15.71 0.55 26.77
N GLU A 45 -16.15 -0.18 27.80
CA GLU A 45 -15.28 -0.81 28.83
C GLU A 45 -14.35 -1.92 28.31
N ILE A 46 -14.00 -1.92 27.02
CA ILE A 46 -12.83 -2.62 26.53
C ILE A 46 -11.62 -1.86 27.09
N LYS A 47 -11.15 -2.26 28.28
CA LYS A 47 -9.97 -1.72 28.97
C LYS A 47 -8.66 -2.03 28.21
N ALA A 48 -8.59 -1.69 26.92
CA ALA A 48 -7.35 -1.70 26.18
C ALA A 48 -6.57 -0.43 26.57
N SER A 49 -5.37 -0.60 27.11
CA SER A 49 -4.46 0.54 27.30
C SER A 49 -4.11 1.14 25.93
N LEU A 50 -3.78 2.43 25.87
CA LEU A 50 -3.26 3.07 24.66
C LEU A 50 -2.03 2.34 24.10
N GLN A 51 -1.22 1.73 24.98
CA GLN A 51 -0.07 0.91 24.59
C GLN A 51 -0.49 -0.38 23.85
N ASN A 52 -1.56 -1.04 24.30
CA ASN A 52 -2.08 -2.23 23.63
C ASN A 52 -2.66 -1.88 22.26
N LEU A 53 -3.36 -0.75 22.12
CA LEU A 53 -3.86 -0.28 20.84
C LEU A 53 -2.72 0.02 19.86
N ALA A 54 -1.67 0.72 20.31
CA ALA A 54 -0.50 1.00 19.49
C ALA A 54 0.23 -0.29 19.04
N HIS A 55 0.34 -1.27 19.95
CA HIS A 55 0.93 -2.57 19.62
C HIS A 55 0.10 -3.33 18.58
N THR A 56 -1.22 -3.39 18.77
CA THR A 56 -2.15 -4.02 17.83
C THR A 56 -2.12 -3.33 16.47
N GLY A 57 -2.08 -1.99 16.43
CA GLY A 57 -1.97 -1.22 15.18
C GLY A 57 -0.71 -1.58 14.41
N LYS A 58 0.46 -1.55 15.08
CA LYS A 58 1.73 -1.94 14.47
C LYS A 58 1.74 -3.38 13.97
N PHE A 59 1.21 -4.32 14.76
CA PHE A 59 1.11 -5.73 14.36
C PHE A 59 0.23 -5.89 13.12
N THR A 60 -0.96 -5.27 13.13
CA THR A 60 -1.91 -5.32 12.02
C THR A 60 -1.32 -4.71 10.74
N ALA A 61 -0.65 -3.56 10.86
CA ALA A 61 0.03 -2.92 9.75
C ALA A 61 1.08 -3.84 9.11
N ASN A 62 1.86 -4.54 9.91
CA ASN A 62 2.88 -5.47 9.40
C ASN A 62 2.23 -6.65 8.66
N CYS A 63 1.19 -7.28 9.23
CA CYS A 63 0.48 -8.37 8.55
C CYS A 63 -0.10 -7.93 7.21
N LEU A 64 -0.71 -6.74 7.16
CA LEU A 64 -1.31 -6.22 5.93
C LEU A 64 -0.26 -5.80 4.88
N LYS A 65 0.93 -5.38 5.30
CA LYS A 65 2.03 -5.10 4.37
C LYS A 65 2.46 -6.36 3.62
N ASP A 66 2.58 -7.48 4.30
CA ASP A 66 2.92 -8.76 3.67
C ASP A 66 1.85 -9.17 2.65
N GLU A 67 0.56 -9.08 3.02
CA GLU A 67 -0.54 -9.35 2.10
C GLU A 67 -0.56 -8.38 0.90
N MET A 68 -0.30 -7.09 1.13
CA MET A 68 -0.31 -6.10 0.05
C MET A 68 0.89 -6.25 -0.87
N GLU A 69 2.04 -6.72 -0.39
CA GLU A 69 3.18 -7.02 -1.25
C GLU A 69 2.83 -8.07 -2.30
N GLU A 70 2.11 -9.13 -1.93
CA GLU A 70 1.63 -10.11 -2.91
C GLU A 70 0.67 -9.48 -3.93
N LYS A 71 -0.26 -8.64 -3.48
CA LYS A 71 -1.19 -7.94 -4.39
C LYS A 71 -0.44 -7.01 -5.34
N ILE A 72 0.55 -6.27 -4.85
CA ILE A 72 1.41 -5.40 -5.66
C ILE A 72 2.13 -6.21 -6.73
N ASN A 73 2.74 -7.34 -6.37
CA ASN A 73 3.45 -8.20 -7.31
C ASN A 73 2.54 -8.70 -8.44
N ARG A 74 1.35 -9.21 -8.08
CA ARG A 74 0.37 -9.70 -9.07
C ARG A 74 -0.15 -8.58 -9.94
N PHE A 75 -0.47 -7.42 -9.36
CA PHE A 75 -0.98 -6.27 -10.08
C PHE A 75 0.05 -5.75 -11.09
N LEU A 76 1.29 -5.54 -10.65
CA LEU A 76 2.34 -4.99 -11.52
C LEU A 76 2.71 -5.94 -12.66
N TYR A 77 2.68 -7.25 -12.43
CA TYR A 77 2.84 -8.24 -13.49
C TYR A 77 1.79 -8.04 -14.61
N ILE A 78 0.52 -7.90 -14.25
CA ILE A 78 -0.57 -7.68 -15.22
C ILE A 78 -0.45 -6.28 -15.85
N TYR A 79 -0.16 -5.26 -15.03
CA TYR A 79 0.02 -3.88 -15.47
C TYR A 79 1.04 -3.77 -16.60
N PHE A 80 2.24 -4.33 -16.42
CA PHE A 80 3.28 -4.29 -17.44
C PHE A 80 2.99 -5.20 -18.64
N LYS A 81 2.31 -6.34 -18.43
CA LYS A 81 1.91 -7.23 -19.53
C LYS A 81 0.94 -6.56 -20.50
N ASN A 82 0.10 -5.66 -20.01
CA ASN A 82 -0.91 -4.96 -20.82
C ASN A 82 -0.38 -3.69 -21.50
N LYS A 83 0.91 -3.35 -21.35
CA LYS A 83 1.49 -2.18 -22.00
C LYS A 83 1.81 -2.47 -23.47
N PRO A 84 1.68 -1.47 -24.36
CA PRO A 84 1.97 -1.64 -25.79
C PRO A 84 3.45 -1.88 -26.08
N HIS A 85 4.33 -1.64 -25.11
CA HIS A 85 5.78 -1.78 -25.24
C HIS A 85 6.33 -2.57 -24.04
N SER A 86 7.43 -3.30 -24.26
CA SER A 86 8.13 -3.98 -23.18
C SER A 86 8.97 -2.99 -22.37
N TYR A 87 8.89 -3.15 -21.05
CA TYR A 87 9.77 -2.44 -20.11
C TYR A 87 10.95 -3.36 -19.74
N SER A 88 12.13 -2.77 -19.53
CA SER A 88 13.26 -3.53 -18.99
C SER A 88 12.98 -3.98 -17.55
N GLU A 89 13.61 -5.07 -17.13
CA GLU A 89 13.45 -5.59 -15.75
C GLU A 89 13.87 -4.56 -14.70
N GLU A 90 14.89 -3.74 -14.99
CA GLU A 90 15.31 -2.64 -14.11
C GLU A 90 14.17 -1.64 -13.86
N VAL A 91 13.45 -1.23 -14.92
CA VAL A 91 12.31 -0.30 -14.78
C VAL A 91 11.17 -0.94 -14.01
N LYS A 92 10.85 -2.21 -14.27
CA LYS A 92 9.82 -2.94 -13.52
C LYS A 92 10.15 -3.03 -12.04
N MET A 93 11.41 -3.29 -11.70
CA MET A 93 11.89 -3.35 -10.32
C MET A 93 11.79 -1.98 -9.62
N VAL A 94 12.21 -0.89 -10.28
CA VAL A 94 12.07 0.45 -9.70
C VAL A 94 10.60 0.81 -9.46
N CYS A 95 9.72 0.55 -10.43
CA CYS A 95 8.29 0.78 -10.26
C CYS A 95 7.72 -0.05 -9.09
N LYS A 96 8.12 -1.32 -8.99
CA LYS A 96 7.68 -2.20 -7.89
C LYS A 96 8.07 -1.65 -6.53
N GLU A 97 9.34 -1.30 -6.33
CA GLU A 97 9.79 -0.73 -5.07
C GLU A 97 9.12 0.60 -4.76
N PHE A 98 8.93 1.46 -5.77
CA PHE A 98 8.22 2.72 -5.61
C PHE A 98 6.77 2.52 -5.17
N VAL A 99 6.01 1.62 -5.81
CA VAL A 99 4.64 1.31 -5.40
C VAL A 99 4.61 0.73 -3.99
N LYS A 100 5.50 -0.24 -3.69
CA LYS A 100 5.60 -0.88 -2.37
C LYS A 100 5.80 0.14 -1.26
N ILE A 101 6.78 1.03 -1.37
CA ILE A 101 7.07 2.07 -0.37
C ILE A 101 5.85 2.96 -0.11
N ASN A 102 5.18 3.41 -1.18
CA ASN A 102 4.03 4.32 -1.04
C ASN A 102 2.80 3.62 -0.46
N VAL A 103 2.53 2.39 -0.86
CA VAL A 103 1.43 1.58 -0.31
C VAL A 103 1.68 1.27 1.16
N PHE A 104 2.90 0.88 1.52
CA PHE A 104 3.27 0.58 2.91
C PHE A 104 3.15 1.81 3.80
N ARG A 105 3.56 2.98 3.30
CA ARG A 105 3.36 4.26 3.98
C ARG A 105 1.87 4.56 4.18
N LYS A 106 1.01 4.26 3.21
CA LYS A 106 -0.45 4.44 3.35
C LYS A 106 -1.02 3.53 4.44
N ILE A 107 -0.59 2.27 4.51
CA ILE A 107 -0.98 1.34 5.58
C ILE A 107 -0.52 1.87 6.94
N ASP A 108 0.72 2.33 7.07
CA ASP A 108 1.22 2.90 8.32
C ASP A 108 0.43 4.12 8.79
N VAL A 109 -0.08 4.94 7.87
CA VAL A 109 -0.94 6.08 8.21
C VAL A 109 -2.28 5.61 8.78
N ILE A 110 -2.86 4.54 8.23
CA ILE A 110 -4.14 4.00 8.70
C ILE A 110 -4.00 3.49 10.15
N TYR A 111 -2.94 2.75 10.46
CA TYR A 111 -2.77 2.06 11.74
C TYR A 111 -1.91 2.80 12.78
N ARG A 112 -1.72 4.11 12.59
CA ARG A 112 -0.98 4.97 13.53
C ARG A 112 -1.76 5.23 14.81
#